data_AF-A0A804PHJ8-F1
#
_entry.id   AF-A0A804PHJ8-F1
#
_cell.length_a   1.000
_cell.length_b   1.000
_cell.length_c   1.000
_cell.angle_alpha   90.00
_cell.angle_beta   90.00
_cell.angle_gamma   90.00
#
_symmetry.space_group_name_H-M   'P 1'
#
loop_
_entity.id
_entity.type
_entity.pdbx_description
1 polymer ?
#
loop_
_entity_poly.entity_id
_entity_poly.type
_entity_poly.pdbx_seq_one_letter_code
_entity_poly.pdbx_strand_id
1 'polypeptide(L)'
;MEASSGVVPSDVQIYLRGHRGPDPANPDVLCSQKATDRLAAYAEAMSSQHGSNYDWRTAPIDPQAVYATSGKPHGRYSIFDNVIDSSQVTVQRGGLSRSAARSSRHSTQDTAEVEQLREELRQHQERQRVQEEYLRQHAAQQEYYATQFQQQQALIQQLAQAQGIQFLMAPHLHLPYIFLGLHLHLHLPNIRYMRLLQLPCRRSNKMMG
;
A
#
# COMPACT_ATOMS: atom_id res chain seq x y z
N MET A 1 2.86 35.62 -0.77
CA MET A 1 4.23 36.14 -0.83
C MET A 1 4.87 35.65 -2.10
N GLU A 2 4.70 36.42 -3.17
CA GLU A 2 5.50 36.32 -4.40
C GLU A 2 6.79 37.14 -4.26
N ALA A 3 7.71 36.91 -5.19
CA ALA A 3 8.98 37.59 -5.44
C ALA A 3 10.19 37.10 -4.63
N SER A 4 10.90 36.09 -5.15
CA SER A 4 12.35 35.94 -4.96
C SER A 4 12.92 35.01 -6.04
N SER A 5 13.13 35.56 -7.25
CA SER A 5 14.14 35.13 -8.25
C SER A 5 13.91 35.76 -9.63
N GLY A 6 12.68 36.19 -9.95
CA GLY A 6 12.32 36.57 -11.33
C GLY A 6 12.29 35.40 -12.31
N VAL A 7 12.55 34.19 -11.82
CA VAL A 7 12.53 32.93 -12.57
C VAL A 7 11.25 32.20 -12.21
N VAL A 8 10.44 31.88 -13.22
CA VAL A 8 9.23 31.06 -13.03
C VAL A 8 9.65 29.69 -12.48
N PRO A 9 9.20 29.29 -11.29
CA PRO A 9 9.57 28.01 -10.71
C PRO A 9 9.00 26.86 -11.55
N SER A 10 9.76 25.78 -11.68
CA SER A 10 9.27 24.58 -12.36
C SER A 10 8.13 23.93 -11.56
N ASP A 11 7.29 23.14 -12.23
CA ASP A 11 6.21 22.42 -11.57
C ASP A 11 6.71 21.46 -10.48
N VAL A 12 7.90 20.87 -10.67
CA VAL A 12 8.58 20.06 -9.65
C VAL A 12 8.94 20.90 -8.43
N GLN A 13 9.43 22.13 -8.62
CA GLN A 13 9.74 23.04 -7.52
C GLN A 13 8.48 23.49 -6.78
N ILE A 14 7.38 23.72 -7.50
CA ILE A 14 6.07 24.04 -6.91
C ILE A 14 5.60 22.86 -6.04
N TYR A 15 5.69 21.63 -6.57
CA TYR A 15 5.35 20.41 -5.84
C TYR A 15 6.21 20.24 -4.59
N LEU A 16 7.53 20.38 -4.70
CA LEU A 16 8.46 20.30 -3.57
C LEU A 16 8.10 21.32 -2.48
N ARG A 17 7.79 22.56 -2.86
CA ARG A 17 7.38 23.61 -1.92
C ARG A 17 6.06 23.27 -1.21
N GLY A 18 5.07 22.75 -1.94
CA GLY A 18 3.78 22.34 -1.39
C GLY A 18 3.84 21.10 -0.50
N HIS A 19 4.89 20.29 -0.65
CA HIS A 19 5.09 19.06 0.09
C HIS A 19 6.23 19.13 1.12
N ARG A 20 6.69 20.32 1.53
CA ARG A 20 7.72 20.43 2.58
C ARG A 20 7.25 19.87 3.91
N GLY A 21 8.17 19.22 4.62
CA GLY A 21 7.98 18.75 5.99
C GLY A 21 7.79 19.90 6.97
N PRO A 22 7.39 19.57 8.22
CA PRO A 22 7.11 20.56 9.25
C PRO A 22 8.36 21.32 9.73
N ASP A 23 9.55 20.78 9.48
CA ASP A 23 10.82 21.38 9.89
C ASP A 23 11.36 22.32 8.81
N PRO A 24 11.39 23.66 9.05
CA PRO A 24 11.91 24.62 8.09
C PRO A 24 13.43 24.53 7.91
N ALA A 25 14.16 23.90 8.83
CA ALA A 25 15.60 23.70 8.74
C ALA A 25 15.98 22.56 7.75
N ASN A 26 15.01 21.72 7.37
CA ASN A 26 15.20 20.57 6.49
C ASN A 26 14.25 20.64 5.28
N PRO A 27 14.45 21.57 4.33
CA PRO A 27 13.51 21.86 3.24
C PRO A 27 13.39 20.74 2.21
N ASP A 28 14.32 19.79 2.20
CA ASP A 28 14.36 18.65 1.28
C ASP A 28 13.55 17.44 1.79
N VAL A 29 13.16 17.46 3.07
CA VAL A 29 12.32 16.42 3.66
C VAL A 29 10.87 16.72 3.29
N LEU A 30 10.21 15.77 2.62
CA LEU A 30 8.81 15.91 2.26
C LEU A 30 7.88 15.52 3.42
N CYS A 31 6.65 16.03 3.38
CA CYS A 31 5.64 15.90 4.42
C CYS A 31 5.17 14.46 4.65
N SER A 32 5.48 13.52 3.75
CA SER A 32 5.18 12.10 3.93
C SER A 32 6.13 11.22 3.14
N GLN A 33 6.37 10.01 3.65
CA GLN A 33 7.17 9.00 2.94
C GLN A 33 6.60 8.71 1.55
N LYS A 34 5.27 8.67 1.42
CA LYS A 34 4.59 8.44 0.14
C LYS A 34 4.89 9.52 -0.89
N ALA A 35 5.04 10.79 -0.47
CA ALA A 35 5.43 11.88 -1.37
C ALA A 35 6.88 11.72 -1.83
N THR A 36 7.77 11.30 -0.91
CA THR A 36 9.17 10.98 -1.20
C THR A 36 9.29 9.82 -2.18
N ASP A 37 8.61 8.71 -1.93
CA ASP A 37 8.68 7.51 -2.76
C ASP A 37 8.18 7.78 -4.18
N ARG A 38 7.07 8.53 -4.32
CA ARG A 38 6.53 8.91 -5.62
C ARG A 38 7.46 9.83 -6.40
N LEU A 39 8.10 10.78 -5.73
CA LEU A 39 9.05 11.68 -6.36
C LEU A 39 10.34 10.95 -6.76
N ALA A 40 10.80 10.02 -5.93
CA ALA A 40 11.95 9.16 -6.23
C ALA A 40 11.67 8.26 -7.45
N ALA A 41 10.50 7.64 -7.52
CA ALA A 41 10.09 6.84 -8.67
C ALA A 41 10.03 7.69 -9.96
N TYR A 42 9.52 8.92 -9.88
CA TYR A 42 9.53 9.86 -11.01
C TYR A 42 10.96 10.25 -11.43
N ALA A 43 11.83 10.56 -10.48
CA ALA A 43 13.23 10.87 -10.73
C ALA A 43 13.96 9.72 -11.44
N GLU A 44 13.71 8.49 -11.00
CA GLU A 44 14.26 7.28 -11.61
C GLU A 44 13.75 7.12 -13.04
N ALA A 45 12.43 7.22 -13.26
CA ALA A 45 11.84 7.12 -14.60
C ALA A 45 12.40 8.16 -15.58
N MET A 46 12.55 9.41 -15.14
CA MET A 46 13.13 10.48 -15.96
C MET A 46 14.61 10.22 -16.27
N SER A 47 15.36 9.72 -15.28
CA SER A 47 16.78 9.39 -15.46
C SER A 47 16.97 8.18 -16.38
N SER A 48 16.08 7.19 -16.34
CA SER A 48 16.11 6.05 -17.26
C SER A 48 15.81 6.44 -18.71
N GLN A 49 14.89 7.39 -18.92
CA GLN A 49 14.48 7.81 -20.27
C GLN A 49 15.45 8.81 -20.92
N HIS A 50 15.97 9.76 -20.15
CA HIS A 50 16.79 10.87 -20.66
C HIS A 50 18.28 10.79 -20.28
N GLY A 51 18.65 9.81 -19.44
CA GLY A 51 20.00 9.63 -18.93
C GLY A 51 20.23 10.26 -17.55
N SER A 52 21.27 9.79 -16.84
CA SER A 52 21.57 10.17 -15.45
C SER A 52 21.92 11.66 -15.26
N ASN A 53 22.35 12.35 -16.31
CA ASN A 53 22.73 13.77 -16.27
C ASN A 53 21.57 14.71 -16.56
N TYR A 54 20.36 14.18 -16.79
CA TYR A 54 19.19 14.97 -17.09
C TYR A 54 18.62 15.62 -15.83
N ASP A 55 18.57 16.96 -15.80
CA ASP A 55 18.02 17.71 -14.68
C ASP A 55 16.47 17.75 -14.73
N TRP A 56 15.88 16.64 -14.32
CA TRP A 56 14.42 16.48 -14.25
C TRP A 56 13.73 17.44 -13.28
N ARG A 57 14.46 18.13 -12.38
CA ARG A 57 13.88 19.07 -11.41
C ARG A 57 13.56 20.42 -12.03
N THR A 58 14.26 20.80 -13.10
CA THR A 58 14.03 22.07 -13.80
C THR A 58 13.35 21.87 -15.15
N ALA A 59 13.33 20.64 -15.67
CA ALA A 59 12.59 20.26 -16.85
C ALA A 59 11.06 20.36 -16.68
N PRO A 60 10.30 20.51 -17.79
CA PRO A 60 8.86 20.29 -17.80
C PRO A 60 8.48 18.90 -17.28
N ILE A 61 7.29 18.77 -16.68
CA ILE A 61 6.77 17.45 -16.28
C ILE A 61 6.56 16.60 -17.52
N ASP A 62 7.09 15.37 -17.51
CA ASP A 62 6.77 14.37 -18.53
C ASP A 62 5.53 13.55 -18.09
N PRO A 63 4.36 13.73 -18.74
CA PRO A 63 3.15 12.99 -18.43
C PRO A 63 3.31 11.47 -18.56
N GLN A 64 4.16 10.99 -19.47
CA GLN A 64 4.40 9.58 -19.74
C GLN A 64 5.26 8.97 -18.63
N ALA A 65 6.28 9.67 -18.14
CA ALA A 65 7.07 9.23 -16.99
C ALA A 65 6.21 9.16 -15.70
N VAL A 66 5.31 10.12 -15.49
CA VAL A 66 4.36 10.09 -14.37
C VAL A 66 3.37 8.93 -14.50
N TYR A 67 2.89 8.66 -15.72
CA TYR A 67 2.04 7.51 -15.99
C TYR A 67 2.77 6.18 -15.75
N ALA A 68 4.02 6.06 -16.18
CA ALA A 68 4.81 4.83 -16.04
C ALA A 68 5.06 4.45 -14.56
N THR A 69 5.22 5.43 -13.69
CA THR A 69 5.55 5.20 -12.27
C THR A 69 4.36 4.83 -11.40
N SER A 70 3.18 5.33 -11.72
CA SER A 70 2.02 5.20 -10.82
C SER A 70 0.67 5.02 -11.51
N GLY A 71 0.63 5.08 -12.84
CA GLY A 71 -0.59 5.02 -13.63
C GLY A 71 -1.59 6.12 -13.24
N LYS A 72 -2.88 5.81 -13.40
CA LYS A 72 -4.00 6.68 -12.99
C LYS A 72 -4.99 5.93 -12.09
N PRO A 73 -4.63 5.59 -10.84
CA PRO A 73 -5.56 4.97 -9.92
C PRO A 73 -6.76 5.91 -9.70
N HIS A 74 -7.97 5.41 -9.96
CA HIS A 74 -9.22 6.19 -9.94
C HIS A 74 -9.26 7.37 -10.93
N GLY A 75 -8.49 7.29 -12.03
CA GLY A 75 -8.54 8.27 -13.12
C GLY A 75 -7.70 9.55 -12.90
N ARG A 76 -6.91 9.61 -11.81
CA ARG A 76 -6.07 10.77 -11.46
C ARG A 76 -4.61 10.36 -11.28
N TYR A 77 -3.68 11.25 -11.62
CA TYR A 77 -2.26 11.01 -11.41
C TYR A 77 -1.91 11.10 -9.92
N SER A 78 -0.91 10.32 -9.52
CA SER A 78 -0.49 10.26 -8.13
C SER A 78 0.37 11.46 -7.70
N ILE A 79 0.97 12.14 -8.67
CA ILE A 79 1.76 13.38 -8.59
C ILE A 79 1.41 14.28 -9.77
N PHE A 80 1.53 15.60 -9.60
CA PHE A 80 1.29 16.61 -10.66
C PHE A 80 -0.08 16.58 -11.35
N ASP A 81 -1.13 16.07 -10.70
CA ASP A 81 -2.45 15.84 -11.30
C ASP A 81 -3.14 17.10 -11.89
N ASN A 82 -2.82 18.29 -11.37
CA ASN A 82 -3.37 19.55 -11.88
C ASN A 82 -2.54 20.17 -13.02
N VAL A 83 -1.33 19.67 -13.25
CA VAL A 83 -0.39 20.17 -14.27
C VAL A 83 -0.44 19.29 -15.53
N ILE A 84 -0.66 17.98 -15.34
CA ILE A 84 -0.66 17.03 -16.44
C ILE A 84 -1.98 17.07 -17.20
N ASP A 85 -1.91 17.41 -18.49
CA ASP A 85 -3.00 17.15 -19.41
C ASP A 85 -3.00 15.66 -19.80
N SER A 86 -4.10 14.99 -19.48
CA SER A 86 -4.29 13.56 -19.77
C SER A 86 -4.32 13.25 -21.27
N SER A 87 -4.57 14.24 -22.13
CA SER A 87 -4.54 14.08 -23.59
C SER A 87 -3.12 13.85 -24.14
N GLN A 88 -2.09 14.28 -23.40
CA GLN A 88 -0.69 14.18 -23.81
C GLN A 88 -0.08 12.80 -23.54
N VAL A 89 -0.75 11.97 -22.73
CA VAL A 89 -0.30 10.61 -22.42
C VAL A 89 -0.83 9.66 -23.48
N THR A 90 0.07 9.19 -24.35
CA THR A 90 -0.24 8.05 -25.21
C THR A 90 -0.19 6.78 -24.38
N VAL A 91 -1.35 6.37 -23.86
CA VAL A 91 -1.51 5.05 -23.29
C VAL A 91 -1.43 4.07 -24.45
N GLN A 92 -0.31 3.37 -24.57
CA GLN A 92 -0.27 2.14 -25.37
C GLN A 92 -1.13 1.10 -24.65
N ARG A 93 -2.46 1.24 -24.73
CA ARG A 93 -3.35 0.08 -24.62
C ARG A 93 -2.92 -0.82 -25.77
N GLY A 94 -2.51 -2.05 -25.47
CA GLY A 94 -2.20 -3.08 -26.47
C GLY A 94 -3.39 -3.31 -27.40
N GLY A 95 -3.48 -2.47 -28.42
CA GLY A 95 -4.65 -2.27 -29.26
C GLY A 95 -4.25 -1.53 -30.53
N LEU A 96 -3.10 -1.89 -31.09
CA LEU A 96 -2.82 -1.64 -32.49
C LEU A 96 -3.07 -2.95 -33.24
N SER A 97 -4.20 -2.98 -33.93
CA SER A 97 -4.43 -3.78 -35.12
C SER A 97 -3.24 -3.65 -36.08
N ARG A 98 -2.25 -4.53 -35.91
CA ARG A 98 -1.24 -4.85 -36.92
C ARG A 98 -1.56 -6.25 -37.49
N SER A 99 -2.80 -6.38 -37.93
CA SER A 99 -3.31 -7.52 -38.68
C SER A 99 -2.93 -7.34 -40.15
N ALA A 100 -1.66 -7.55 -40.48
CA ALA A 100 -1.22 -7.97 -41.82
C ALA A 100 0.26 -8.35 -41.78
N ALA A 101 0.57 -9.62 -42.08
CA ALA A 101 1.89 -10.16 -42.43
C ALA A 101 2.79 -10.80 -41.35
N ARG A 102 2.41 -10.92 -40.06
CA ARG A 102 3.16 -11.79 -39.09
C ARG A 102 2.31 -12.81 -38.34
N SER A 103 1.02 -12.91 -38.70
CA SER A 103 -0.06 -13.58 -37.94
C SER A 103 -0.14 -15.10 -38.14
N SER A 104 0.96 -15.84 -38.04
CA SER A 104 0.88 -17.31 -38.02
C SER A 104 1.64 -17.97 -36.88
N ARG A 105 2.67 -17.34 -36.29
CA ARG A 105 3.46 -17.96 -35.20
C ARG A 105 3.21 -17.38 -33.80
N HIS A 106 2.65 -16.18 -33.68
CA HIS A 106 2.41 -15.54 -32.37
C HIS A 106 1.04 -15.87 -31.77
N SER A 107 0.03 -16.15 -32.61
CA SER A 107 -1.36 -16.40 -32.16
C SER A 107 -1.53 -17.66 -31.32
N THR A 108 -0.65 -18.66 -31.46
CA THR A 108 -0.74 -19.90 -30.66
C THR A 108 -0.08 -19.76 -29.29
N GLN A 109 0.86 -18.82 -29.15
CA GLN A 109 1.54 -18.56 -27.89
C GLN A 109 0.65 -17.72 -26.96
N ASP A 110 0.00 -16.68 -27.49
CA ASP A 110 -0.92 -15.84 -26.71
C ASP A 110 -2.15 -16.63 -26.21
N THR A 111 -2.64 -17.63 -26.95
CA THR A 111 -3.74 -18.48 -26.50
C THR A 111 -3.34 -19.39 -25.33
N ALA A 112 -2.12 -19.93 -25.36
CA ALA A 112 -1.61 -20.78 -24.29
C ALA A 112 -1.34 -19.99 -23.01
N GLU A 113 -0.82 -18.77 -23.13
CA GLU A 113 -0.60 -17.87 -21.98
C GLU A 113 -1.94 -17.43 -21.35
N VAL A 114 -2.96 -17.14 -22.17
CA VAL A 114 -4.31 -16.81 -21.67
C VAL A 114 -4.98 -17.99 -20.97
N GLU A 115 -4.83 -19.21 -21.50
CA GLU A 115 -5.34 -20.42 -20.84
C GLU A 115 -4.64 -20.68 -19.51
N GLN A 116 -3.31 -20.51 -19.45
CA GLN A 116 -2.54 -20.64 -18.23
C GLN A 116 -2.98 -19.62 -17.17
N LEU A 117 -3.14 -18.35 -17.54
CA LEU A 117 -3.60 -17.30 -16.62
C LEU A 117 -5.02 -17.56 -16.09
N ARG A 118 -5.91 -18.11 -16.95
CA ARG A 118 -7.25 -18.52 -16.53
C ARG A 118 -7.18 -19.67 -15.52
N GLU A 119 -6.29 -20.62 -15.72
CA GLU A 119 -6.07 -21.72 -14.79
C GLU A 119 -5.48 -21.24 -13.46
N GLU A 120 -4.49 -20.35 -13.50
CA GLU A 120 -3.92 -19.75 -12.28
C GLU A 120 -4.99 -18.97 -11.49
N LEU A 121 -5.88 -18.26 -12.18
CA LEU A 121 -6.99 -17.56 -11.53
C LEU A 121 -7.98 -18.55 -10.89
N ARG A 122 -8.30 -19.66 -11.57
CA ARG A 122 -9.14 -20.73 -10.99
C ARG A 122 -8.51 -21.30 -9.72
N GLN A 123 -7.23 -21.66 -9.79
CA GLN A 123 -6.51 -22.20 -8.63
C GLN A 123 -6.40 -21.19 -7.49
N HIS A 124 -6.18 -19.92 -7.80
CA HIS A 124 -6.16 -18.86 -6.80
C HIS A 124 -7.51 -18.73 -6.10
N GLN A 125 -8.60 -18.74 -6.88
CA GLN A 125 -9.95 -18.68 -6.33
C GLN A 125 -10.28 -19.90 -5.47
N GLU A 126 -9.82 -21.09 -5.86
CA GLU A 126 -9.99 -22.31 -5.05
C GLU A 126 -9.21 -22.24 -3.73
N ARG A 127 -7.94 -21.79 -3.77
CA ARG A 127 -7.16 -21.56 -2.54
C ARG A 127 -7.84 -20.57 -1.59
N GLN A 128 -8.42 -19.50 -2.14
CA GLN A 128 -9.18 -18.54 -1.34
C GLN A 128 -10.42 -19.18 -0.69
N ARG A 129 -11.16 -20.00 -1.42
CA ARG A 129 -12.34 -20.71 -0.88
C ARG A 129 -11.96 -21.67 0.23
N VAL A 130 -10.91 -22.48 0.03
CA VAL A 130 -10.41 -23.41 1.05
C VAL A 130 -9.94 -22.65 2.29
N GLN A 131 -9.25 -21.52 2.10
CA GLN A 131 -8.82 -20.67 3.20
C GLN A 131 -10.01 -20.09 3.97
N GLU A 132 -11.01 -19.55 3.26
CA GLU A 132 -12.22 -19.02 3.89
C GLU A 132 -12.97 -20.11 4.67
N GLU A 133 -13.11 -21.30 4.10
CA GLU A 133 -13.76 -22.43 4.76
C GLU A 133 -13.00 -22.86 6.03
N TYR A 134 -11.67 -22.93 5.96
CA TYR A 134 -10.82 -23.20 7.12
C TYR A 134 -11.04 -22.16 8.23
N LEU A 135 -11.07 -20.87 7.87
CA LEU A 135 -11.36 -19.80 8.84
C LEU A 135 -12.76 -19.93 9.43
N ARG A 136 -13.77 -20.27 8.62
CA ARG A 136 -15.15 -20.47 9.11
C ARG A 136 -15.23 -21.64 10.09
N GLN A 137 -14.59 -22.76 9.80
CA GLN A 137 -14.55 -23.91 10.70
C GLN A 137 -13.87 -23.55 12.03
N HIS A 138 -12.74 -22.84 11.95
CA HIS A 138 -12.02 -22.39 13.14
C HIS A 138 -12.85 -21.40 13.97
N ALA A 139 -13.55 -20.45 13.32
CA ALA A 139 -14.44 -19.52 14.01
C ALA A 139 -15.60 -20.26 14.71
N ALA A 140 -16.24 -21.22 14.05
CA ALA A 140 -17.29 -22.03 14.66
C ALA A 140 -16.79 -22.84 15.86
N GLN A 141 -15.57 -23.37 15.79
CA GLN A 141 -14.95 -24.06 16.92
C GLN A 141 -14.69 -23.11 18.09
N GLN A 142 -14.20 -21.89 17.83
CA GLN A 142 -14.00 -20.87 18.86
C GLN A 142 -15.32 -20.47 19.53
N GLU A 143 -16.39 -20.28 18.75
CA GLU A 143 -17.73 -20.00 19.28
C GLU A 143 -18.26 -21.14 20.17
N TYR A 144 -18.02 -22.40 19.78
CA TYR A 144 -18.38 -23.56 20.59
C TYR A 144 -17.71 -23.53 21.98
N TYR A 145 -16.40 -23.26 22.04
CA TYR A 145 -15.71 -23.17 23.33
C TYR A 145 -16.09 -21.91 24.12
N ALA A 146 -16.30 -20.77 23.45
CA ALA A 146 -16.73 -19.54 24.09
C ALA A 146 -18.10 -19.69 24.77
N THR A 147 -19.06 -20.34 24.10
CA THR A 147 -20.39 -20.59 24.67
C THR A 147 -20.35 -21.54 25.86
N GLN A 148 -19.56 -22.62 25.80
CA GLN A 148 -19.34 -23.52 26.94
C GLN A 148 -18.78 -22.78 28.16
N PHE A 149 -17.76 -21.95 27.95
CA PHE A 149 -17.16 -21.16 29.01
C PHE A 149 -18.13 -20.13 29.60
N GLN A 150 -18.92 -19.47 28.75
CA GLN A 150 -19.93 -18.51 29.19
C GLN A 150 -21.02 -19.19 30.06
N GLN A 151 -21.44 -20.40 29.71
CA GLN A 151 -22.38 -21.18 30.54
C GLN A 151 -21.78 -21.52 31.91
N GLN A 152 -20.53 -21.98 31.96
CA GLN A 152 -19.84 -22.24 33.23
C GLN A 152 -19.72 -20.98 34.07
N GLN A 153 -19.32 -19.85 33.48
CA GLN A 153 -19.23 -18.57 34.19
C GLN A 153 -20.60 -18.12 34.73
N ALA A 154 -21.68 -18.26 33.95
CA ALA A 154 -23.02 -17.90 34.40
C ALA A 154 -23.45 -18.70 35.63
N LEU A 155 -23.17 -20.02 35.66
CA LEU A 155 -23.45 -20.86 36.81
C LEU A 155 -22.65 -20.44 38.04
N ILE A 156 -21.35 -20.16 37.88
CA ILE A 156 -20.50 -19.66 38.97
C ILE A 156 -21.01 -18.32 39.49
N GLN A 157 -21.46 -17.43 38.59
CA GLN A 157 -21.98 -16.12 38.97
C GLN A 157 -23.28 -16.24 39.79
N GLN A 158 -24.15 -17.20 39.46
CA GLN A 158 -25.36 -17.49 40.25
C GLN A 158 -25.03 -18.04 41.64
N LEU A 159 -24.08 -18.98 41.74
CA LEU A 159 -23.61 -19.47 43.05
C LEU A 159 -22.99 -18.34 43.89
N ALA A 160 -22.18 -17.48 43.27
CA ALA A 160 -21.53 -16.37 43.95
C ALA A 160 -22.54 -15.34 44.51
N GLN A 161 -23.62 -15.05 43.77
CA GLN A 161 -24.69 -14.17 44.25
C GLN A 161 -25.48 -14.77 45.42
N ALA A 162 -25.72 -16.09 45.42
CA ALA A 162 -26.40 -16.77 46.52
C ALA A 162 -25.58 -16.80 47.83
N GLN A 163 -24.25 -16.67 47.74
CA GLN A 163 -23.33 -16.70 48.89
C GLN A 163 -22.76 -15.31 49.26
N GLY A 164 -23.10 -14.25 48.53
CA GLY A 164 -22.61 -12.89 48.79
C GLY A 164 -21.11 -12.69 48.56
N ILE A 165 -20.48 -13.49 47.68
CA ILE A 165 -19.04 -13.44 47.42
C ILE A 165 -18.78 -12.71 46.10
N GLN A 166 -18.08 -11.57 46.17
CA GLN A 166 -17.62 -10.83 44.99
C GLN A 166 -16.42 -11.54 44.37
N PHE A 167 -16.56 -12.03 43.13
CA PHE A 167 -15.44 -12.56 42.35
C PHE A 167 -14.64 -11.41 41.70
N LEU A 168 -13.44 -11.13 42.21
CA LEU A 168 -12.43 -10.37 41.46
C LEU A 168 -11.95 -11.22 40.28
N MET A 169 -12.15 -10.75 39.06
CA MET A 169 -11.50 -11.31 37.87
C MET A 169 -9.98 -11.09 38.00
N ALA A 170 -9.21 -12.13 38.28
CA ALA A 170 -7.75 -12.07 38.29
C ALA A 170 -7.21 -12.01 36.85
N PRO A 171 -6.24 -11.13 36.54
CA PRO A 171 -5.68 -11.01 35.20
C PRO A 171 -4.81 -12.23 34.86
N HIS A 172 -4.99 -12.66 33.62
CA HIS A 172 -4.23 -13.63 32.83
C HIS A 172 -2.74 -13.72 33.20
N LEU A 173 -2.35 -14.86 33.79
CA LEU A 173 -0.96 -15.26 33.98
C LEU A 173 -0.36 -15.68 32.64
N HIS A 174 0.55 -14.86 32.15
CA HIS A 174 1.42 -15.16 31.01
C HIS A 174 2.46 -16.18 31.45
N LEU A 175 2.38 -17.42 30.95
CA LEU A 175 3.46 -18.41 31.11
C LEU A 175 4.50 -18.21 29.98
N PRO A 176 5.80 -18.21 30.31
CA PRO A 176 6.85 -18.15 29.30
C PRO A 176 7.01 -19.52 28.62
N TYR A 177 6.90 -19.52 27.29
CA TYR A 177 7.21 -20.67 26.44
C TYR A 177 8.74 -20.92 26.49
N ILE A 178 9.16 -21.96 27.21
CA ILE A 178 10.54 -22.47 27.16
C ILE A 178 10.61 -23.42 25.96
N PHE A 179 11.20 -22.96 24.86
CA PHE A 179 11.58 -23.79 23.71
C PHE A 179 12.83 -24.59 24.04
N LEU A 180 12.71 -25.93 24.08
CA LEU A 180 13.82 -26.85 23.84
C LEU A 180 13.84 -27.17 22.33
N GLY A 181 14.97 -26.92 21.67
CA GLY A 181 15.14 -27.34 20.27
C GLY A 181 16.34 -26.73 19.56
N LEU A 182 17.52 -27.30 19.83
CA LEU A 182 18.70 -27.42 18.95
C LEU A 182 19.20 -26.24 18.09
N HIS A 183 20.46 -25.90 18.39
CA HIS A 183 21.47 -25.29 17.53
C HIS A 183 21.32 -25.55 16.00
N LEU A 184 21.23 -24.48 15.23
CA LEU A 184 22.03 -24.32 14.02
C LEU A 184 22.47 -22.85 13.88
N HIS A 185 23.70 -22.69 13.43
CA HIS A 185 24.56 -21.51 13.50
C HIS A 185 24.01 -20.18 12.97
N LEU A 186 24.44 -19.13 13.67
CA LEU A 186 24.69 -17.74 13.27
C LEU A 186 24.50 -17.41 11.78
N HIS A 187 23.76 -16.33 11.50
CA HIS A 187 24.33 -15.01 11.19
C HIS A 187 23.24 -14.12 10.56
N LEU A 188 22.90 -12.98 11.18
CA LEU A 188 22.71 -11.65 10.55
C LEU A 188 22.07 -10.67 11.56
N PRO A 189 22.44 -9.37 11.51
CA PRO A 189 22.22 -8.43 12.60
C PRO A 189 20.97 -7.55 12.42
N ASN A 190 20.58 -6.97 13.56
CA ASN A 190 19.97 -5.63 13.75
C ASN A 190 18.67 -5.30 12.99
N ILE A 191 17.49 -5.29 13.63
CA ILE A 191 16.96 -4.37 14.68
C ILE A 191 16.10 -3.21 14.09
N ARG A 192 14.95 -3.01 14.75
CA ARG A 192 13.96 -1.88 14.75
C ARG A 192 12.75 -2.07 13.83
N TYR A 193 11.58 -2.56 14.29
CA TYR A 193 10.60 -1.93 15.23
C TYR A 193 10.39 -0.45 14.91
N MET A 194 9.22 0.17 14.82
CA MET A 194 7.78 -0.09 14.96
C MET A 194 7.16 1.15 14.29
N ARG A 195 6.10 1.05 13.48
CA ARG A 195 4.68 1.16 13.88
C ARG A 195 4.33 2.48 14.59
N LEU A 196 3.14 2.98 14.23
CA LEU A 196 2.29 3.98 14.91
C LEU A 196 2.59 5.44 14.50
N LEU A 197 1.64 6.28 14.09
CA LEU A 197 0.18 6.27 14.19
C LEU A 197 -0.46 6.90 12.94
N GLN A 198 -1.55 6.30 12.50
CA GLN A 198 -2.58 6.99 11.74
C GLN A 198 -3.25 8.04 12.63
N LEU A 199 -3.18 9.29 12.20
CA LEU A 199 -4.18 10.31 12.51
C LEU A 199 -4.83 10.75 11.19
N PRO A 200 -6.17 10.87 11.14
CA PRO A 200 -6.85 11.32 9.93
C PRO A 200 -6.62 12.82 9.73
N CYS A 201 -5.93 13.19 8.65
CA CYS A 201 -5.84 14.58 8.23
C CYS A 201 -7.23 15.11 7.86
N ARG A 202 -7.66 16.13 8.60
CA ARG A 202 -8.88 16.91 8.38
C ARG A 202 -8.90 17.47 6.96
N ARG A 203 -9.90 17.08 6.18
CA ARG A 203 -10.28 17.70 4.91
C ARG A 203 -10.90 19.06 5.22
N SER A 204 -10.14 20.15 5.11
CA SER A 204 -10.70 21.50 5.18
C SER A 204 -11.24 21.90 3.81
N ASN A 205 -12.56 21.90 3.69
CA ASN A 205 -13.31 22.47 2.57
C ASN A 205 -13.57 23.97 2.85
N LYS A 206 -13.31 24.80 1.83
CA LYS A 206 -14.12 25.96 1.40
C LYS A 206 -14.33 27.15 2.36
N MET A 207 -13.82 28.33 1.97
CA MET A 207 -14.53 29.64 1.96
C MET A 207 -13.79 30.51 0.91
N MET A 208 -14.35 30.84 -0.25
CA MET A 208 -15.27 31.96 -0.53
C MET A 208 -14.86 33.27 0.16
N GLY A 209 -14.46 34.22 -0.67
CA GLY A 209 -14.07 35.60 -0.38
C GLY A 209 -13.53 36.20 -1.66
#